data_AF-I4CPH6-F1
#
_entry.id   AF-I4CPH6-F1
#
_cell.length_a   1.000
_cell.length_b   1.000
_cell.length_c   1.000
_cell.angle_alpha   90.00
_cell.angle_beta   90.00
_cell.angle_gamma   90.00
#
_symmetry.space_group_name_H-M   'P 1'
#
loop_
_entity.id
_entity.type
_entity.pdbx_description
1 polymer ?
#
loop_
_entity_poly.entity_id
_entity_poly.type
_entity_poly.pdbx_seq_one_letter_code
_entity_poly.pdbx_strand_id
1 'polypeptide(L)'
;MYNVLEKLRAGEALNDKEKLVHAQGLVSVLGELHDELDCAVFAAYGWDDLAATLVGFPGATTPLADKPEAQAEAEEQLLGRLVVLNAERAAEEARGKILWLRPGYQNPNATDAPLHAEAEQAELDTSDATPLAKLKKVAWPKGMRQQIAAIRNTLGNQALTLPALVAHFTAPKATTPLILDALGAMQDLGMVGQENEHYRLIG
;
A
#
# COMPACT_ATOMS: atom_id res chain seq x y z
N MET A 1 5.12 26.00 -9.15
CA MET A 1 6.06 25.54 -10.17
C MET A 1 5.32 24.80 -11.27
N TYR A 2 4.76 23.61 -11.02
CA TYR A 2 4.01 22.84 -12.03
C TYR A 2 2.82 23.57 -12.66
N ASN A 3 2.00 24.28 -11.88
CA ASN A 3 0.93 25.12 -12.46
C ASN A 3 1.45 26.20 -13.44
N VAL A 4 2.67 26.72 -13.22
CA VAL A 4 3.30 27.70 -14.13
C VAL A 4 3.84 27.01 -15.38
N LEU A 5 4.39 25.80 -15.25
CA LEU A 5 4.81 24.98 -16.38
C LEU A 5 3.62 24.66 -17.30
N GLU A 6 2.50 24.25 -16.71
CA GLU A 6 1.28 23.88 -17.44
C GLU A 6 0.68 25.08 -18.17
N LYS A 7 0.68 26.26 -17.55
CA LYS A 7 0.33 27.51 -18.24
C LYS A 7 1.25 27.81 -19.41
N LEU A 8 2.56 27.59 -19.28
CA LEU A 8 3.50 27.78 -20.39
C LEU A 8 3.23 26.81 -21.54
N ARG A 9 2.97 25.53 -21.23
CA ARG A 9 2.61 24.52 -22.24
C ARG A 9 1.28 24.84 -22.92
N ALA A 10 0.32 25.41 -22.19
CA ALA A 10 -0.95 25.91 -22.73
C ALA A 10 -0.82 27.25 -23.48
N GLY A 11 0.35 27.89 -23.47
CA GLY A 11 0.57 29.20 -24.10
C GLY A 11 -0.10 30.37 -23.37
N GLU A 12 -0.48 30.20 -22.11
CA GLU A 12 -1.12 31.24 -21.29
C GLU A 12 -0.12 32.30 -20.82
N ALA A 13 -0.60 33.55 -20.73
CA ALA A 13 0.20 34.65 -20.20
C ALA A 13 0.39 34.52 -18.68
N LEU A 14 1.64 34.60 -18.24
CA LEU A 14 1.99 34.59 -16.82
C LEU A 14 1.76 35.96 -16.18
N ASN A 15 1.15 35.97 -14.99
CA ASN A 15 1.10 37.18 -14.14
C ASN A 15 2.44 37.43 -13.42
N ASP A 16 2.58 38.56 -12.73
CA ASP A 16 3.85 38.96 -12.11
C ASP A 16 4.34 37.99 -11.03
N LYS A 17 3.42 37.39 -10.26
CA LYS A 17 3.77 36.36 -9.28
C LYS A 17 4.22 35.07 -9.96
N GLU A 18 3.55 34.68 -11.05
CA GLU A 18 3.88 33.49 -11.83
C GLU A 18 5.23 33.65 -12.55
N LYS A 19 5.54 34.84 -13.06
CA LYS A 19 6.87 35.17 -13.61
C LYS A 19 7.97 35.04 -12.57
N LEU A 20 7.72 35.48 -11.33
CA LEU A 20 8.68 35.29 -10.24
C LEU A 20 8.92 33.81 -9.95
N VAL A 21 7.85 33.01 -9.91
CA VAL A 21 7.93 31.55 -9.73
C VAL A 21 8.65 30.88 -10.91
N HIS A 22 8.39 31.33 -12.14
CA HIS A 22 9.05 30.86 -13.35
C HIS A 22 10.57 31.05 -13.26
N ALA A 23 11.00 32.26 -12.89
CA ALA A 23 12.42 32.59 -12.78
C ALA A 23 13.11 31.86 -11.61
N GLN A 24 12.52 31.88 -10.42
CA GLN A 24 13.13 31.24 -9.23
C GLN A 24 13.13 29.71 -9.33
N GLY A 25 12.08 29.14 -9.92
CA GLY A 25 11.94 27.70 -10.10
C GLY A 25 12.60 27.17 -11.37
N LEU A 26 13.24 28.02 -12.17
CA LEU A 26 13.83 27.67 -13.47
C LEU A 26 12.88 26.83 -14.33
N VAL A 27 11.61 27.25 -14.41
CA VAL A 27 10.52 26.40 -14.90
C VAL A 27 10.70 25.99 -16.36
N SER A 28 11.38 26.80 -17.19
CA SER A 28 11.73 26.40 -18.57
C SER A 28 12.70 25.21 -18.59
N VAL A 29 13.77 25.25 -17.79
CA VAL A 29 14.74 24.15 -17.67
C VAL A 29 14.08 22.90 -17.10
N LEU A 30 13.20 23.07 -16.10
CA LEU A 30 12.40 21.98 -15.58
C LEU A 30 11.54 21.33 -16.69
N GLY A 31 10.88 22.16 -17.51
CA GLY A 31 10.07 21.69 -18.64
C GLY A 31 10.88 20.87 -19.65
N GLU A 32 12.03 21.40 -20.08
CA GLU A 32 12.97 20.72 -20.97
C GLU A 32 13.40 19.35 -20.42
N LEU A 33 13.81 19.30 -19.14
CA LEU A 33 14.22 18.05 -18.50
C LEU A 33 13.07 17.03 -18.36
N HIS A 34 11.85 17.51 -18.12
CA HIS A 34 10.66 16.66 -18.12
C HIS A 34 10.41 16.08 -19.51
N ASP A 35 10.47 16.92 -20.56
CA ASP A 35 10.22 16.47 -21.92
C ASP A 35 11.29 15.48 -22.39
N GLU A 36 12.57 15.71 -22.05
CA GLU A 36 13.67 14.78 -22.33
C GLU A 36 13.48 13.43 -21.62
N LEU A 37 13.08 13.46 -20.34
CA LEU A 37 12.81 12.25 -19.57
C LEU A 37 11.63 11.47 -20.15
N ASP A 38 10.52 12.15 -20.42
CA ASP A 38 9.31 11.52 -20.94
C ASP A 38 9.59 10.91 -22.33
N CYS A 39 10.29 11.64 -23.22
CA CYS A 39 10.75 11.10 -24.50
C CYS A 39 11.62 9.85 -24.32
N ALA A 40 12.58 9.86 -23.40
CA ALA A 40 13.45 8.72 -23.16
C ALA A 40 12.68 7.50 -22.61
N VAL A 41 11.66 7.73 -21.78
CA VAL A 41 10.77 6.67 -21.29
C VAL A 41 9.97 6.08 -22.44
N PHE A 42 9.30 6.90 -23.26
CA PHE A 42 8.56 6.40 -24.42
C PHE A 42 9.46 5.61 -25.38
N ALA A 43 10.66 6.12 -25.67
CA ALA A 43 11.63 5.43 -26.52
C ALA A 43 12.07 4.07 -25.94
N ALA A 44 12.25 3.97 -24.61
CA ALA A 44 12.60 2.70 -23.95
C ALA A 44 11.52 1.62 -24.08
N TYR A 45 10.26 2.03 -24.17
CA TYR A 45 9.13 1.13 -24.44
C TYR A 45 8.82 0.98 -25.95
N GLY A 46 9.53 1.70 -26.83
CA GLY A 46 9.27 1.73 -28.27
C GLY A 46 7.95 2.40 -28.65
N TRP A 47 7.53 3.41 -27.88
CA TRP A 47 6.24 4.11 -27.98
C TRP A 47 6.42 5.55 -28.46
N ASP A 48 7.36 5.80 -29.38
CA ASP A 48 7.65 7.11 -29.95
C ASP A 48 6.44 7.76 -30.64
N ASP A 49 5.50 6.93 -31.11
CA ASP A 49 4.24 7.35 -31.72
C ASP A 49 3.34 8.10 -30.73
N LEU A 50 3.30 7.66 -29.46
CA LEU A 50 2.58 8.34 -28.40
C LEU A 50 3.33 9.57 -27.90
N ALA A 51 4.67 9.52 -27.85
CA ALA A 51 5.50 10.65 -27.41
C ALA A 51 5.21 11.91 -28.22
N ALA A 52 5.05 11.77 -29.54
CA ALA A 52 4.76 12.88 -30.45
C ALA A 52 3.44 13.64 -30.15
N THR A 53 2.51 13.01 -29.42
CA THR A 53 1.18 13.57 -29.11
C THR A 53 1.01 13.92 -27.63
N LEU A 54 1.90 13.44 -26.76
CA LEU A 54 1.76 13.58 -25.29
C LEU A 54 2.87 14.43 -24.66
N VAL A 55 4.11 14.38 -25.15
CA VAL A 55 5.24 15.09 -24.53
C VAL A 55 5.19 16.58 -24.83
N GLY A 56 5.47 17.42 -23.84
CA GLY A 56 5.45 18.88 -23.97
C GLY A 56 4.06 19.51 -24.02
N PHE A 57 2.99 18.71 -24.08
CA PHE A 57 1.61 19.19 -24.06
C PHE A 57 1.08 19.39 -22.62
N PRO A 58 0.11 20.29 -22.42
CA PRO A 58 -0.52 20.47 -21.12
C PRO A 58 -1.33 19.24 -20.71
N GLY A 59 -1.47 19.01 -19.41
CA GLY A 59 -2.23 17.90 -18.84
C GLY A 59 -1.39 16.80 -18.18
N ALA A 60 -0.06 16.82 -18.36
CA ALA A 60 0.82 15.79 -17.83
C ALA A 60 1.10 15.95 -16.32
N THR A 61 1.22 17.18 -15.82
CA THR A 61 1.53 17.44 -14.39
C THR A 61 0.36 18.00 -13.60
N THR A 62 -0.68 18.51 -14.27
CA THR A 62 -1.96 18.88 -13.66
C THR A 62 -3.11 18.41 -14.52
N PRO A 63 -4.23 17.93 -13.94
CA PRO A 63 -5.39 17.49 -14.72
C PRO A 63 -5.89 18.58 -15.67
N LEU A 64 -6.01 18.23 -16.95
CA LEU A 64 -6.61 19.07 -17.99
C LEU A 64 -7.99 18.52 -18.34
N ALA A 65 -9.03 19.31 -18.10
CA ALA A 65 -10.42 18.91 -18.36
C ALA A 65 -10.76 18.92 -19.86
N ASP A 66 -10.39 19.99 -20.56
CA ASP A 66 -10.73 20.21 -21.97
C ASP A 66 -9.54 19.88 -22.88
N LYS A 67 -9.12 18.62 -22.90
CA LYS A 67 -7.99 18.18 -23.73
C LYS A 67 -8.41 17.91 -25.18
N PRO A 68 -7.52 18.13 -26.17
CA PRO A 68 -7.78 17.78 -27.57
C PRO A 68 -8.09 16.28 -27.73
N GLU A 69 -8.97 15.95 -28.68
CA GLU A 69 -9.40 14.55 -28.94
C GLU A 69 -8.20 13.64 -29.24
N ALA A 70 -7.27 14.08 -30.09
CA ALA A 70 -6.05 13.33 -30.39
C ALA A 70 -5.19 13.02 -29.15
N GLN A 71 -5.13 13.96 -28.19
CA GLN A 71 -4.39 13.75 -26.93
C GLN A 71 -5.12 12.73 -26.04
N ALA A 72 -6.45 12.83 -25.95
CA ALA A 72 -7.26 11.86 -25.19
C ALA A 72 -7.13 10.45 -25.77
N GLU A 73 -7.17 10.29 -27.08
CA GLU A 73 -6.98 9.00 -27.77
C GLU A 73 -5.57 8.44 -27.53
N ALA A 74 -4.54 9.27 -27.55
CA ALA A 74 -3.17 8.85 -27.26
C ALA A 74 -3.00 8.41 -25.79
N GLU A 75 -3.65 9.10 -24.84
CA GLU A 75 -3.69 8.68 -23.44
C GLU A 75 -4.44 7.34 -23.26
N GLU A 76 -5.55 7.13 -23.96
CA GLU A 76 -6.28 5.85 -23.93
C GLU A 76 -5.43 4.71 -24.47
N GLN A 77 -4.71 4.94 -25.58
CA GLN A 77 -3.76 3.98 -26.12
C GLN A 77 -2.62 3.68 -25.14
N LEU A 78 -2.07 4.70 -24.47
CA LEU A 78 -1.05 4.55 -23.42
C LEU A 78 -1.58 3.65 -22.29
N LEU A 79 -2.78 3.94 -21.79
CA LEU A 79 -3.42 3.12 -20.74
C LEU A 79 -3.62 1.68 -21.19
N GLY A 80 -4.08 1.47 -22.43
CA GLY A 80 -4.22 0.13 -23.01
C GLY A 80 -2.91 -0.65 -23.03
N ARG A 81 -1.81 -0.03 -23.49
CA ARG A 81 -0.48 -0.66 -23.50
C ARG A 81 0.02 -1.00 -22.09
N LEU A 82 -0.18 -0.09 -21.13
CA LEU A 82 0.20 -0.31 -19.74
C LEU A 82 -0.59 -1.45 -19.08
N VAL A 83 -1.89 -1.57 -19.37
CA VAL A 83 -2.72 -2.68 -18.85
C VAL A 83 -2.22 -4.03 -19.37
N VAL A 84 -1.83 -4.12 -20.65
CA VAL A 84 -1.24 -5.35 -21.21
C VAL A 84 0.06 -5.71 -20.49
N LEU A 85 1.00 -4.77 -20.34
CA LEU A 85 2.26 -5.00 -19.61
C LEU A 85 2.01 -5.40 -18.14
N ASN A 86 1.02 -4.79 -17.50
CA ASN A 86 0.67 -5.14 -16.14
C ASN A 86 0.09 -6.55 -16.03
N ALA A 87 -0.72 -6.98 -16.99
CA ALA A 87 -1.23 -8.36 -17.04
C ALA A 87 -0.10 -9.39 -17.23
N GLU A 88 0.88 -9.09 -18.10
CA GLU A 88 2.08 -9.91 -18.28
C GLU A 88 2.87 -10.02 -16.97
N ARG A 89 3.12 -8.89 -16.31
CA ARG A 89 3.81 -8.82 -15.03
C ARG A 89 3.07 -9.60 -13.95
N ALA A 90 1.75 -9.44 -13.85
CA ALA A 90 0.92 -10.18 -12.90
C ALA A 90 1.03 -11.70 -13.13
N ALA A 91 1.07 -12.15 -14.39
CA ALA A 91 1.26 -13.57 -14.72
C ALA A 91 2.68 -14.07 -14.40
N GLU A 92 3.71 -13.23 -14.51
CA GLU A 92 5.07 -13.57 -14.03
C GLU A 92 5.15 -13.67 -12.51
N GLU A 93 4.54 -12.73 -11.79
CA GLU A 93 4.53 -12.70 -10.33
C GLU A 93 3.70 -13.85 -9.76
N ALA A 94 2.57 -14.23 -10.39
CA ALA A 94 1.82 -15.44 -10.05
C ALA A 94 2.65 -16.72 -10.22
N ARG A 95 3.62 -16.71 -11.14
CA ARG A 95 4.63 -17.77 -11.31
C ARG A 95 5.83 -17.61 -10.37
N GLY A 96 5.74 -16.77 -9.34
CA GLY A 96 6.80 -16.54 -8.36
C GLY A 96 8.00 -15.73 -8.89
N LYS A 97 7.94 -15.18 -10.11
CA LYS A 97 9.02 -14.38 -10.70
C LYS A 97 8.75 -12.89 -10.46
N ILE A 98 9.31 -12.34 -9.38
CA ILE A 98 9.23 -10.90 -9.10
C ILE A 98 10.49 -10.21 -9.63
N LEU A 99 10.33 -9.36 -10.65
CA LEU A 99 11.39 -8.53 -11.20
C LEU A 99 11.52 -7.23 -10.40
N TRP A 100 12.47 -7.20 -9.47
CA TRP A 100 12.84 -6.01 -8.69
C TRP A 100 13.74 -5.08 -9.51
N LEU A 101 13.39 -3.80 -9.62
CA LEU A 101 14.20 -2.78 -10.27
C LEU A 101 15.54 -2.55 -9.55
N ARG A 102 15.52 -2.61 -8.21
CA ARG A 102 16.70 -2.55 -7.33
C ARG A 102 16.56 -3.61 -6.24
N PRO A 103 16.92 -4.88 -6.52
CA PRO A 103 16.73 -5.98 -5.58
C PRO A 103 17.34 -5.71 -4.20
N GLY A 104 18.56 -5.17 -4.13
CA GLY A 104 19.23 -4.87 -2.85
C GLY A 104 18.57 -3.77 -1.99
N TYR A 105 17.66 -2.98 -2.55
CA TYR A 105 16.86 -2.00 -1.80
C TYR A 105 15.43 -2.47 -1.57
N GLN A 106 14.82 -3.08 -2.59
CA GLN A 106 13.41 -3.46 -2.58
C GLN A 106 13.17 -4.81 -1.88
N ASN A 107 14.15 -5.70 -1.93
CA ASN A 107 14.11 -6.98 -1.23
C ASN A 107 15.52 -7.36 -0.71
N PRO A 108 16.06 -6.63 0.28
CA PRO A 108 17.40 -6.84 0.81
C PRO A 108 17.59 -8.19 1.50
N ASN A 109 16.49 -8.85 1.90
CA ASN A 109 16.49 -10.16 2.55
C ASN A 109 16.09 -11.29 1.58
N ALA A 110 16.12 -11.04 0.26
CA ALA A 110 15.90 -12.07 -0.74
C ALA A 110 17.00 -13.14 -0.67
N THR A 111 16.77 -14.20 0.10
CA THR A 111 17.38 -15.50 -0.20
C THR A 111 16.82 -15.98 -1.53
N ASP A 112 17.68 -16.49 -2.42
CA ASP A 112 17.33 -16.97 -3.76
C ASP A 112 15.96 -17.66 -3.82
N ALA A 113 15.21 -17.33 -4.87
CA ALA A 113 13.78 -17.59 -5.02
C ALA A 113 13.33 -18.98 -4.51
N PRO A 114 12.35 -19.06 -3.59
CA PRO A 114 11.64 -20.32 -3.41
C PRO A 114 10.87 -20.62 -4.71
N LEU A 115 11.24 -21.71 -5.38
CA LEU A 115 10.40 -22.39 -6.37
C LEU A 115 9.06 -22.71 -5.69
N HIS A 116 8.05 -21.92 -6.04
CA HIS A 116 6.59 -22.10 -5.89
C HIS A 116 6.01 -22.71 -4.60
N ALA A 117 5.06 -21.98 -4.03
CA ALA A 117 3.71 -22.53 -3.87
C ALA A 117 2.74 -21.53 -4.50
N GLU A 118 1.91 -22.01 -5.43
CA GLU A 118 0.86 -21.25 -6.09
C GLU A 118 0.00 -20.49 -5.07
N ALA A 119 -0.08 -19.17 -5.21
CA ALA A 119 -1.15 -18.42 -4.61
C ALA A 119 -2.34 -18.50 -5.58
N GLU A 120 -3.21 -19.50 -5.36
CA GLU A 120 -4.58 -19.41 -5.85
C GLU A 120 -5.18 -18.08 -5.39
N GLN A 121 -5.74 -17.34 -6.32
CA GLN A 121 -6.64 -16.23 -6.02
C GLN A 121 -7.81 -16.83 -5.25
N ALA A 122 -7.73 -16.81 -3.93
CA ALA A 122 -8.86 -17.13 -3.07
C ALA A 122 -9.91 -16.04 -3.30
N GLU A 123 -10.91 -16.37 -4.12
CA GLU A 123 -12.20 -15.71 -4.04
C GLU A 123 -12.61 -15.68 -2.56
N LEU A 124 -13.05 -14.51 -2.13
CA LEU A 124 -13.59 -14.25 -0.80
C LEU A 124 -14.92 -14.99 -0.65
N ASP A 125 -14.86 -16.30 -0.52
CA ASP A 125 -15.97 -17.10 -0.06
C ASP A 125 -15.96 -17.09 1.47
N THR A 126 -16.84 -16.25 2.01
CA THR A 126 -17.20 -16.25 3.41
C THR A 126 -17.77 -17.62 3.75
N SER A 127 -17.12 -18.31 4.69
CA SER A 127 -17.47 -19.61 5.29
C SER A 127 -16.68 -20.80 4.75
N ASP A 128 -15.50 -21.03 5.33
CA ASP A 128 -15.34 -22.21 6.17
C ASP A 128 -14.14 -22.07 7.12
N ALA A 129 -14.26 -22.71 8.27
CA ALA A 129 -13.28 -22.67 9.33
C ALA A 129 -11.95 -23.29 8.88
N THR A 130 -10.91 -22.45 8.73
CA THR A 130 -9.53 -22.93 8.61
C THR A 130 -9.16 -23.81 9.81
N PRO A 131 -8.61 -25.02 9.59
CA PRO A 131 -8.17 -25.87 10.69
C PRO A 131 -6.97 -25.23 11.39
N LEU A 132 -7.07 -25.17 12.71
CA LEU A 132 -6.09 -24.61 13.65
C LEU A 132 -4.65 -25.05 13.33
N ALA A 133 -3.86 -24.14 12.77
CA ALA A 133 -2.42 -24.16 12.96
C ALA A 133 -2.15 -24.24 14.47
N LYS A 134 -1.31 -25.20 14.90
CA LYS A 134 -1.02 -25.40 16.32
C LYS A 134 -0.35 -24.15 16.90
N LEU A 135 -1.14 -23.26 17.49
CA LEU A 135 -0.65 -22.11 18.22
C LEU A 135 0.28 -22.60 19.35
N LYS A 136 1.50 -22.09 19.36
CA LYS A 136 2.42 -22.26 20.50
C LYS A 136 1.79 -21.54 21.70
N LYS A 137 1.20 -22.32 22.61
CA LYS A 137 0.56 -21.81 23.83
C LYS A 137 1.57 -21.06 24.69
N VAL A 138 1.23 -19.86 25.11
CA VAL A 138 2.09 -19.00 25.92
C VAL A 138 1.90 -19.34 27.40
N ALA A 139 2.99 -19.44 28.16
CA ALA A 139 2.91 -19.60 29.62
C ALA A 139 2.46 -18.30 30.29
N TRP A 140 1.52 -18.37 31.24
CA TRP A 140 1.01 -17.18 31.91
C TRP A 140 2.11 -16.47 32.73
N PRO A 141 2.45 -15.21 32.43
CA PRO A 141 3.50 -14.50 33.16
C PRO A 141 3.04 -14.11 34.56
N LYS A 142 3.97 -14.09 35.53
CA LYS A 142 3.70 -13.76 36.93
C LYS A 142 3.69 -12.25 37.23
N GLY A 143 4.23 -11.42 36.34
CA GLY A 143 4.32 -9.97 36.53
C GLY A 143 3.16 -9.22 35.86
N MET A 144 2.52 -8.30 36.58
CA MET A 144 1.34 -7.54 36.11
C MET A 144 1.54 -6.82 34.76
N ARG A 145 2.70 -6.16 34.56
CA ARG A 145 3.03 -5.51 33.28
C ARG A 145 3.14 -6.51 32.12
N GLN A 146 3.66 -7.71 32.39
CA GLN A 146 3.80 -8.75 31.39
C GLN A 146 2.46 -9.43 31.09
N GLN A 147 1.55 -9.51 32.07
CA GLN A 147 0.19 -10.00 31.89
C GLN A 147 -0.61 -9.09 30.97
N ILE A 148 -0.54 -7.77 31.18
CA ILE A 148 -1.16 -6.76 30.30
C ILE A 148 -0.58 -6.84 28.88
N ALA A 149 0.74 -6.93 28.74
CA ALA A 149 1.38 -7.05 27.43
C ALA A 149 1.00 -8.36 26.70
N ALA A 150 0.87 -9.46 27.44
CA ALA A 150 0.44 -10.74 26.89
C ALA A 150 -1.00 -10.68 26.39
N ILE A 151 -1.94 -10.13 27.17
CA ILE A 151 -3.34 -9.94 26.75
C ILE A 151 -3.41 -9.01 25.53
N ARG A 152 -2.69 -7.88 25.54
CA ARG A 152 -2.65 -6.94 24.41
C ARG A 152 -2.14 -7.59 23.12
N ASN A 153 -1.07 -8.38 23.20
CA ASN A 153 -0.53 -9.08 22.05
C ASN A 153 -1.49 -10.17 21.54
N THR A 154 -2.27 -10.80 22.42
CA THR A 154 -3.28 -11.79 22.01
C THR A 154 -4.54 -11.17 21.43
N LEU A 155 -5.04 -10.04 21.96
CA LEU A 155 -6.18 -9.34 21.37
C LEU A 155 -5.81 -8.68 20.04
N GLY A 156 -4.62 -8.07 19.95
CA GLY A 156 -4.20 -7.32 18.78
C GLY A 156 -5.29 -6.33 18.33
N ASN A 157 -5.59 -6.29 17.03
CA ASN A 157 -6.70 -5.48 16.50
C ASN A 157 -8.04 -6.24 16.41
N GLN A 158 -8.13 -7.45 16.97
CA GLN A 158 -9.29 -8.33 16.83
C GLN A 158 -10.14 -8.33 18.11
N ALA A 159 -11.45 -8.58 17.94
CA ALA A 159 -12.40 -8.71 19.05
C ALA A 159 -12.50 -10.19 19.46
N LEU A 160 -11.94 -10.56 20.60
CA LEU A 160 -11.85 -11.95 21.04
C LEU A 160 -12.80 -12.25 22.21
N THR A 161 -13.44 -13.42 22.17
CA THR A 161 -14.22 -13.93 23.31
C THR A 161 -13.30 -14.50 24.39
N LEU A 162 -13.79 -14.52 25.64
CA LEU A 162 -13.03 -15.07 26.78
C LEU A 162 -12.51 -16.51 26.54
N PRO A 163 -13.31 -17.46 25.99
CA PRO A 163 -12.82 -18.81 25.72
C PRO A 163 -11.72 -18.86 24.66
N ALA A 164 -11.83 -18.01 23.62
CA ALA A 164 -10.82 -17.91 22.58
C ALA A 164 -9.51 -17.34 23.14
N LEU A 165 -9.59 -16.32 23.99
CA LEU A 165 -8.42 -15.72 24.64
C LEU A 165 -7.69 -16.72 25.54
N VAL A 166 -8.43 -17.46 26.37
CA VAL A 166 -7.87 -18.47 27.28
C VAL A 166 -7.18 -19.61 26.52
N ALA A 167 -7.66 -19.96 25.32
CA ALA A 167 -7.07 -21.01 24.50
C ALA A 167 -5.63 -20.72 24.03
N HIS A 168 -5.22 -19.44 24.04
CA HIS A 168 -3.86 -19.00 23.70
C HIS A 168 -2.84 -19.26 24.81
N PHE A 169 -3.30 -19.53 26.04
CA PHE A 169 -2.45 -19.71 27.21
C PHE A 169 -2.39 -21.17 27.69
N THR A 170 -1.26 -21.55 28.30
CA THR A 170 -1.13 -22.86 28.95
C THR A 170 -1.91 -22.89 30.27
N ALA A 171 -2.47 -24.05 30.65
CA ALA A 171 -3.26 -24.24 31.89
C ALA A 171 -4.52 -23.34 31.98
N PRO A 172 -5.53 -23.57 31.11
CA PRO A 172 -6.68 -22.69 30.96
C PRO A 172 -7.45 -22.48 32.28
N LYS A 173 -7.69 -23.54 33.07
CA LYS A 173 -8.44 -23.47 34.33
C LYS A 173 -7.79 -22.59 35.41
N ALA A 174 -6.46 -22.56 35.47
CA ALA A 174 -5.72 -21.73 36.43
C ALA A 174 -5.55 -20.29 35.94
N THR A 175 -5.63 -20.08 34.63
CA THR A 175 -5.34 -18.81 33.97
C THR A 175 -6.60 -17.98 33.75
N THR A 176 -7.77 -18.60 33.62
CA THR A 176 -9.07 -17.90 33.49
C THR A 176 -9.31 -16.82 34.55
N PRO A 177 -9.16 -17.07 35.88
CA PRO A 177 -9.40 -16.02 36.88
C PRO A 177 -8.37 -14.88 36.77
N LEU A 178 -7.11 -15.18 36.44
CA LEU A 178 -6.06 -14.17 36.30
C LEU A 178 -6.25 -13.30 35.05
N ILE A 179 -6.78 -13.88 33.97
CA ILE A 179 -7.15 -13.15 32.75
C ILE A 179 -8.32 -12.22 33.04
N LEU A 180 -9.34 -12.69 33.79
CA LEU A 180 -10.48 -11.87 34.19
C LEU A 180 -10.06 -10.68 35.05
N ASP A 181 -9.22 -10.89 36.06
CA ASP A 181 -8.72 -9.82 36.92
C ASP A 181 -7.91 -8.78 36.11
N ALA A 182 -7.08 -9.24 35.18
CA ALA A 182 -6.27 -8.35 34.34
C ALA A 182 -7.11 -7.61 33.28
N LEU A 183 -8.13 -8.25 32.70
CA LEU A 183 -9.10 -7.61 31.81
C LEU A 183 -9.93 -6.56 32.54
N GLY A 184 -10.39 -6.86 33.76
CA GLY A 184 -11.09 -5.89 34.61
C GLY A 184 -10.23 -4.66 34.90
N ALA A 185 -8.97 -4.87 35.30
CA ALA A 185 -8.03 -3.76 35.53
C ALA A 185 -7.77 -2.93 34.25
N MET A 186 -7.74 -3.56 33.07
CA MET A 186 -7.58 -2.83 31.80
C MET A 186 -8.85 -2.10 31.36
N GLN A 187 -10.03 -2.62 31.70
CA GLN A 187 -11.31 -1.96 31.45
C GLN A 187 -11.46 -0.72 32.35
N ASP A 188 -11.09 -0.82 33.63
CA ASP A 188 -11.07 0.30 34.57
C ASP A 188 -10.09 1.40 34.13
N LEU A 189 -9.00 1.01 33.48
CA LEU A 189 -8.01 1.93 32.90
C LEU A 189 -8.40 2.41 31.48
N GLY A 190 -9.56 2.02 30.96
CA GLY A 190 -10.07 2.45 29.64
C GLY A 190 -9.31 1.90 28.43
N MET A 191 -8.47 0.86 28.62
CA MET A 191 -7.65 0.28 27.55
C MET A 191 -8.36 -0.82 26.76
N VAL A 192 -9.42 -1.42 27.31
CA VAL A 192 -10.18 -2.52 26.69
C VAL A 192 -11.67 -2.24 26.83
N GLY A 193 -12.40 -2.42 25.73
CA GLY A 193 -13.85 -2.37 25.65
C GLY A 193 -14.43 -3.77 25.54
N GLN A 194 -15.57 -3.98 26.19
CA GLN A 194 -16.34 -5.22 26.08
C GLN A 194 -17.65 -4.94 25.33
N GLU A 195 -17.83 -5.55 24.17
CA GLU A 195 -19.06 -5.48 23.36
C GLU A 195 -19.52 -6.91 23.05
N ASN A 196 -20.76 -7.25 23.42
CA ASN A 196 -21.39 -8.55 23.11
C ASN A 196 -20.50 -9.78 23.43
N GLU A 197 -19.89 -9.81 24.63
CA GLU A 197 -18.95 -10.86 25.08
C GLU A 197 -17.59 -10.92 24.36
N HIS A 198 -17.30 -9.97 23.48
CA HIS A 198 -15.99 -9.79 22.87
C HIS A 198 -15.21 -8.66 23.56
N TYR A 199 -13.94 -8.93 23.86
CA TYR A 199 -12.99 -7.95 24.35
C TYR A 199 -12.18 -7.40 23.19
N ARG A 200 -12.08 -6.07 23.10
CA ARG A 200 -11.31 -5.36 22.08
C ARG A 200 -10.47 -4.27 22.74
N LEU A 201 -9.25 -4.04 22.26
CA LEU A 201 -8.45 -2.89 22.70
C LEU A 201 -9.10 -1.59 22.23
N ILE A 202 -9.26 -0.64 23.15
CA ILE A 202 -9.65 0.73 22.85
C ILE A 202 -8.33 1.48 22.60
N GLY A 203 -8.12 1.89 21.35
CA GLY A 203 -6.96 2.64 20.89
C GLY A 203 -7.35 3.57 19.77
#